data_AF-A0A5K1JWY8-F1
#
_entry.id   AF-A0A5K1JWY8-F1
#
_cell.length_a   1.000
_cell.length_b   1.000
_cell.length_c   1.000
_cell.angle_alpha   90.00
_cell.angle_beta   90.00
_cell.angle_gamma   90.00
#
_symmetry.space_group_name_H-M   'P 1'
#
loop_
_entity.id
_entity.type
_entity.pdbx_description
1 polymer ?
#
loop_
_entity_poly.entity_id
_entity_poly.type
_entity_poly.pdbx_seq_one_letter_code
_entity_poly.pdbx_strand_id
1 'polypeptide(L)'
;MPSTSARQDEMWVNKELDAVKRELAEYKEIEEANCELALELEAVKRELALGKERHTKLQMSIAGIQEETSCGICGHQMTSAAILECGHTFCGSCVYTWFRTKLDDHVLEYPNYDPKSFVPKQWITALQDERLSWIARLSLVSNIDASLLSARHPVYTCPSCRQHVRSAPVPNVALKQVTRGLPESLDVDNGPNDVVEDVFNWEDLFPISVRQLGLVWYVIVLSSARHVL
;
A
#
# COMPACT_ATOMS: atom_id res chain seq x y z
N MET A 1 -72.10 50.71 -45.98
CA MET A 1 -72.18 49.31 -45.52
C MET A 1 -71.08 48.56 -46.25
N PRO A 2 -70.07 47.99 -45.57
CA PRO A 2 -69.06 47.18 -46.24
C PRO A 2 -69.72 46.01 -46.98
N SER A 3 -69.18 45.65 -48.15
CA SER A 3 -69.69 44.52 -48.95
C SER A 3 -69.50 43.20 -48.20
N THR A 4 -70.32 42.19 -48.51
CA THR A 4 -70.21 40.85 -47.91
C THR A 4 -68.85 40.20 -48.15
N SER A 5 -68.15 40.53 -49.25
CA SER A 5 -66.79 40.05 -49.51
C SER A 5 -65.77 40.69 -48.56
N ALA A 6 -65.86 41.99 -48.28
CA ALA A 6 -64.94 42.67 -47.37
C ALA A 6 -65.01 42.12 -45.94
N ARG A 7 -66.20 41.69 -45.48
CA ARG A 7 -66.37 41.00 -44.18
C ARG A 7 -65.78 39.59 -44.16
N GLN A 8 -65.82 38.87 -45.29
CA GLN A 8 -65.22 37.53 -45.40
C GLN A 8 -63.68 37.61 -45.40
N ASP A 9 -63.13 38.58 -46.10
CA ASP A 9 -61.68 38.82 -46.13
C ASP A 9 -61.16 39.22 -44.74
N GLU A 10 -61.86 40.11 -44.04
CA GLU A 10 -61.54 40.50 -42.66
C GLU A 10 -61.57 39.31 -41.68
N MET A 11 -62.54 38.41 -41.83
CA MET A 11 -62.64 37.20 -41.03
C MET A 11 -61.50 36.22 -41.30
N TRP A 12 -61.09 36.06 -42.57
CA TRP A 12 -59.95 35.21 -42.94
C TRP A 12 -58.64 35.77 -42.37
N VAL A 13 -58.41 37.07 -42.51
CA VAL A 13 -57.22 37.75 -41.96
C VAL A 13 -57.15 37.62 -40.44
N ASN A 14 -58.26 37.79 -39.73
CA ASN A 14 -58.28 37.63 -38.26
C ASN A 14 -57.99 36.19 -37.83
N LYS A 15 -58.52 35.19 -38.56
CA LYS A 15 -58.22 33.78 -38.30
C LYS A 15 -56.74 33.46 -38.49
N GLU A 16 -56.13 34.01 -39.54
CA GLU A 16 -54.71 33.81 -39.83
C GLU A 16 -53.82 34.52 -38.81
N LEU A 17 -54.19 35.75 -38.42
CA LEU A 17 -53.52 36.49 -37.35
C LEU A 17 -53.54 35.73 -36.02
N ASP A 18 -54.66 35.10 -35.68
CA ASP A 18 -54.78 34.30 -34.46
C ASP A 18 -53.96 33.00 -34.54
N ALA A 19 -53.80 32.40 -35.73
CA ALA A 19 -52.90 31.27 -35.92
C ALA A 19 -51.44 31.68 -35.70
N VAL A 20 -50.99 32.76 -36.34
CA VAL A 20 -49.63 33.29 -36.18
C VAL A 20 -49.34 33.69 -34.73
N LYS A 21 -50.32 34.27 -34.03
CA LYS A 21 -50.16 34.59 -32.59
C LYS A 21 -49.95 33.34 -31.73
N ARG A 22 -50.64 32.23 -32.03
CA ARG A 22 -50.44 30.96 -31.32
C ARG A 22 -49.05 30.40 -31.58
N GLU A 23 -48.62 30.38 -32.84
CA GLU A 23 -47.26 29.93 -33.20
C GLU A 23 -46.20 30.81 -32.50
N LEU A 24 -46.37 32.12 -32.50
CA LEU A 24 -45.46 33.04 -31.80
C LEU A 24 -45.42 32.80 -30.28
N ALA A 25 -46.53 32.39 -29.67
CA ALA A 25 -46.56 32.02 -28.26
C ALA A 25 -45.77 30.72 -28.00
N GLU A 26 -45.96 29.70 -28.84
CA GLU A 26 -45.22 28.43 -28.76
C GLU A 26 -43.70 28.65 -28.95
N TYR A 27 -43.29 29.47 -29.91
CA TYR A 27 -41.87 29.81 -30.10
C TYR A 27 -41.24 30.48 -28.87
N LYS A 28 -41.99 31.34 -28.16
CA LYS A 28 -41.51 31.99 -26.94
C LYS A 28 -41.35 31.01 -25.79
N GLU A 29 -42.30 30.09 -25.61
CA GLU A 29 -42.19 29.02 -24.60
C GLU A 29 -40.96 28.14 -24.85
N ILE A 30 -40.69 27.80 -26.12
CA ILE A 30 -39.49 27.05 -26.52
C ILE A 30 -38.21 27.86 -26.23
N GLU A 31 -38.20 29.16 -26.52
CA GLU A 31 -37.06 30.04 -26.26
C GLU A 31 -36.76 30.15 -24.76
N GLU A 32 -37.80 30.26 -23.92
CA GLU A 32 -37.68 30.26 -22.46
C GLU A 32 -37.13 28.93 -21.94
N ALA A 33 -37.66 27.79 -22.41
CA ALA A 33 -37.16 26.46 -22.05
C ALA A 33 -35.70 26.24 -22.49
N ASN A 34 -35.31 26.74 -23.66
CA ASN A 34 -33.93 26.68 -24.13
C ASN A 34 -32.99 27.55 -23.27
N CYS A 35 -33.48 28.70 -22.79
CA CYS A 35 -32.73 29.53 -21.85
C CYS A 35 -32.50 28.80 -20.52
N GLU A 36 -33.53 28.15 -19.98
CA GLU A 36 -33.43 27.34 -18.76
C GLU A 36 -32.43 26.18 -18.93
N LEU A 37 -32.56 25.40 -20.01
CA LEU A 37 -31.65 24.30 -20.31
C LEU A 37 -30.19 24.77 -20.48
N ALA A 38 -29.98 25.94 -21.07
CA ALA A 38 -28.64 26.52 -21.19
C ALA A 38 -28.03 26.86 -19.82
N LEU A 39 -28.82 27.39 -18.88
CA LEU A 39 -28.37 27.66 -17.52
C LEU A 39 -28.01 26.37 -16.76
N GLU A 40 -28.83 25.33 -16.89
CA GLU A 40 -28.57 24.02 -16.29
C GLU A 40 -27.28 23.38 -16.86
N LEU A 41 -27.10 23.44 -18.18
CA LEU A 41 -25.90 22.93 -18.83
C LEU A 41 -24.63 23.61 -18.30
N GLU A 42 -24.67 24.93 -18.11
CA GLU A 42 -23.54 25.66 -17.53
C GLU A 42 -23.34 25.37 -16.04
N ALA A 43 -24.39 25.04 -15.29
CA ALA A 43 -24.26 24.54 -13.93
C ALA A 43 -23.55 23.18 -13.89
N VAL A 44 -24.01 22.21 -14.69
CA VAL A 44 -23.41 20.86 -14.76
C VAL A 44 -21.96 20.91 -15.23
N LYS A 45 -21.63 21.74 -16.24
CA LYS A 45 -20.25 21.93 -16.70
C LYS A 45 -19.33 22.43 -15.59
N ARG A 46 -19.81 23.37 -14.76
CA ARG A 46 -19.04 23.86 -13.60
C ARG A 46 -18.80 22.77 -12.57
N GLU A 47 -19.82 21.97 -12.25
CA GLU A 47 -19.66 20.85 -11.32
C GLU A 47 -18.69 19.78 -11.84
N LEU A 48 -18.77 19.47 -13.14
CA LEU A 48 -17.84 18.55 -13.79
C LEU A 48 -16.40 19.06 -13.74
N ALA A 49 -16.18 20.37 -13.98
CA ALA A 49 -14.86 20.98 -13.86
C ALA A 49 -14.30 20.84 -12.44
N LEU A 50 -15.11 21.13 -11.41
CA LEU A 50 -14.74 20.93 -10.01
C LEU A 50 -14.50 19.45 -9.65
N GLY A 51 -15.25 18.53 -10.25
CA GLY A 51 -15.05 17.09 -10.10
C GLY A 51 -13.70 16.64 -10.69
N LYS A 52 -13.36 17.13 -11.88
CA LYS A 52 -12.08 16.84 -12.55
C LYS A 52 -10.89 17.36 -11.75
N GLU A 53 -10.96 18.59 -11.25
CA GLU A 53 -9.91 19.15 -10.39
C GLU A 53 -9.68 18.29 -9.14
N ARG A 54 -10.76 17.93 -8.43
CA ARG A 54 -10.68 17.01 -7.28
C ARG A 54 -10.07 15.66 -7.64
N HIS A 55 -10.46 15.09 -8.78
CA HIS A 55 -9.92 13.82 -9.26
C HIS A 55 -8.41 13.91 -9.52
N THR A 56 -7.95 14.95 -10.22
CA THR A 56 -6.50 15.15 -10.48
C THR A 56 -5.69 15.28 -9.19
N LYS A 57 -6.22 16.01 -8.21
CA LYS A 57 -5.57 16.16 -6.90
C LYS A 57 -5.45 14.82 -6.16
N LEU A 58 -6.52 14.01 -6.16
CA LEU A 58 -6.50 12.68 -5.57
C LEU A 58 -5.53 11.74 -6.30
N GLN A 59 -5.50 11.78 -7.63
CA GLN A 59 -4.56 10.98 -8.42
C GLN A 59 -3.10 11.31 -8.07
N MET A 60 -2.75 12.59 -7.92
CA MET A 60 -1.41 13.00 -7.48
C MET A 60 -1.06 12.48 -6.08
N SER A 61 -2.02 12.52 -5.14
CA SER A 61 -1.81 11.97 -3.81
C SER A 61 -1.64 10.44 -3.82
N ILE A 62 -2.44 9.73 -4.62
CA ILE A 62 -2.32 8.27 -4.78
C ILE A 62 -0.95 7.90 -5.35
N ALA A 63 -0.49 8.62 -6.38
CA ALA A 63 0.82 8.39 -7.00
C ALA A 63 1.97 8.57 -5.98
N GLY A 64 1.91 9.60 -5.14
CA GLY A 64 2.91 9.79 -4.08
C GLY A 64 2.92 8.64 -3.06
N ILE A 65 1.75 8.11 -2.69
CA ILE A 65 1.69 6.95 -1.78
C ILE A 65 2.22 5.69 -2.49
N GLN A 66 1.94 5.51 -3.79
CA GLN A 66 2.46 4.38 -4.55
C GLN A 66 4.00 4.40 -4.61
N GLU A 67 4.62 5.56 -4.80
CA GLU A 67 6.08 5.72 -4.77
C GLU A 67 6.66 5.33 -3.41
N GLU A 68 6.09 5.84 -2.31
CA GLU A 68 6.55 5.53 -0.93
C GLU A 68 6.26 4.09 -0.50
N THR A 69 5.32 3.41 -1.16
CA THR A 69 4.98 2.00 -0.91
C THR A 69 5.65 1.04 -1.89
N SER A 70 6.50 1.55 -2.78
CA SER A 70 7.27 0.76 -3.74
C SER A 70 8.53 0.17 -3.10
N CYS A 71 8.88 -1.05 -3.50
CA CYS A 71 10.07 -1.72 -2.98
C CYS A 71 11.33 -1.18 -3.66
N GLY A 72 12.31 -0.70 -2.90
CA GLY A 72 13.59 -0.25 -3.44
C GLY A 72 14.47 -1.33 -4.09
N ILE A 73 14.05 -2.60 -4.11
CA ILE A 73 14.76 -3.71 -4.79
C ILE A 73 14.09 -4.05 -6.13
N CYS A 74 12.77 -4.29 -6.15
CA CYS A 74 12.07 -4.72 -7.35
C CYS A 74 11.22 -3.62 -8.03
N GLY A 75 11.04 -2.46 -7.39
CA GLY A 75 10.20 -1.36 -7.88
C GLY A 75 8.69 -1.57 -7.72
N HIS A 76 8.25 -2.79 -7.42
CA HIS A 76 6.83 -3.10 -7.26
C HIS A 76 6.28 -2.67 -5.89
N GLN A 77 4.97 -2.52 -5.81
CA GLN A 77 4.27 -2.24 -4.56
C GLN A 77 4.44 -3.38 -3.54
N MET A 78 4.73 -3.03 -2.30
CA MET A 78 4.99 -4.01 -1.24
C MET A 78 3.69 -4.60 -0.65
N THR A 79 3.24 -5.73 -1.18
CA THR A 79 2.08 -6.50 -0.66
C THR A 79 2.43 -7.32 0.59
N SER A 80 3.68 -7.77 0.69
CA SER A 80 4.24 -8.48 1.85
C SER A 80 5.51 -7.77 2.31
N ALA A 81 5.35 -6.63 2.97
CA ALA A 81 6.45 -5.78 3.40
C ALA A 81 7.17 -6.34 4.64
N ALA A 82 8.49 -6.21 4.68
CA ALA A 82 9.36 -6.59 5.79
C ALA A 82 10.29 -5.42 6.14
N ILE A 83 10.36 -5.08 7.44
CA ILE A 83 11.18 -4.00 8.00
C ILE A 83 12.47 -4.60 8.56
N LEU A 84 13.60 -4.01 8.20
CA LEU A 84 14.92 -4.32 8.77
C LEU A 84 15.16 -3.54 10.06
N GLU A 85 16.16 -3.95 10.86
CA GLU A 85 16.56 -3.25 12.09
C GLU A 85 16.92 -1.77 11.89
N CYS A 86 17.39 -1.42 10.68
CA CYS A 86 17.70 -0.05 10.29
C CYS A 86 16.48 0.80 9.88
N GLY A 87 15.27 0.22 9.87
CA GLY A 87 14.02 0.89 9.50
C GLY A 87 13.65 0.82 8.01
N HIS A 88 14.58 0.44 7.13
CA HIS A 88 14.26 0.27 5.71
C HIS A 88 13.29 -0.90 5.49
N THR A 89 12.33 -0.69 4.60
CA THR A 89 11.25 -1.64 4.31
C THR A 89 11.31 -2.08 2.85
N PHE A 90 11.08 -3.36 2.61
CA PHE A 90 11.09 -3.97 1.28
C PHE A 90 10.05 -5.10 1.18
N CYS A 91 9.85 -5.69 0.01
CA CYS A 91 9.18 -6.97 -0.09
C CYS A 91 9.96 -8.05 0.69
N GLY A 92 9.24 -8.87 1.45
CA GLY A 92 9.82 -9.99 2.20
C GLY A 92 10.59 -10.95 1.29
N SER A 93 10.06 -11.23 0.10
CA SER A 93 10.69 -12.10 -0.91
C SER A 93 12.00 -11.53 -1.44
N CYS A 94 12.05 -10.22 -1.68
CA CYS A 94 13.25 -9.53 -2.16
C CYS A 94 14.36 -9.56 -1.11
N VAL A 95 14.05 -9.26 0.14
CA VAL A 95 15.03 -9.32 1.24
C VAL A 95 15.46 -10.75 1.52
N TYR A 96 14.53 -11.70 1.49
CA TYR A 96 14.84 -13.12 1.67
C TYR A 96 15.84 -13.59 0.61
N THR A 97 15.58 -13.27 -0.66
CA THR A 97 16.48 -13.61 -1.79
C THR A 97 17.84 -12.94 -1.65
N TRP A 98 17.87 -11.67 -1.24
CA TRP A 98 19.11 -10.92 -0.99
C TRP A 98 19.98 -11.58 0.08
N PHE A 99 19.38 -11.96 1.22
CA PHE A 99 20.11 -12.67 2.28
C PHE A 99 20.48 -14.10 1.89
N ARG A 100 19.61 -14.82 1.18
CA ARG A 100 19.93 -16.17 0.70
C ARG A 100 21.14 -16.19 -0.21
N THR A 101 21.26 -15.21 -1.10
CA THR A 101 22.45 -15.06 -1.96
C THR A 101 23.72 -14.92 -1.12
N LYS A 102 23.67 -14.17 -0.01
CA LYS A 102 24.82 -14.02 0.90
C LYS A 102 25.14 -15.29 1.69
N LEU A 103 24.13 -16.06 2.04
CA LEU A 103 24.33 -17.37 2.64
C LEU A 103 24.97 -18.34 1.64
N ASP A 104 24.47 -18.36 0.39
CA ASP A 104 25.00 -19.22 -0.67
C ASP A 104 26.48 -18.89 -0.96
N ASP A 105 26.82 -17.61 -1.12
CA ASP A 105 28.20 -17.11 -1.25
C ASP A 105 29.09 -17.62 -0.10
N HIS A 106 28.57 -17.55 1.13
CA HIS A 106 29.28 -17.94 2.34
C HIS A 106 29.50 -19.46 2.43
N VAL A 107 28.50 -20.27 2.09
CA VAL A 107 28.60 -21.74 2.07
C VAL A 107 29.65 -22.20 1.05
N LEU A 108 29.77 -21.50 -0.09
CA LEU A 108 30.81 -21.77 -1.08
C LEU A 108 32.22 -21.48 -0.55
N GLU A 109 32.40 -20.40 0.22
CA GLU A 109 33.68 -20.05 0.84
C GLU A 109 34.01 -20.97 2.03
N TYR A 110 32.99 -21.48 2.73
CA TYR A 110 33.10 -22.31 3.94
C TYR A 110 32.31 -23.63 3.80
N PRO A 111 32.86 -24.66 3.12
CA PRO A 111 32.12 -25.90 2.84
C PRO A 111 31.67 -26.71 4.07
N ASN A 112 32.27 -26.46 5.24
CA ASN A 112 31.89 -27.10 6.51
C ASN A 112 30.92 -26.25 7.34
N TYR A 113 30.42 -25.13 6.78
CA TYR A 113 29.44 -24.29 7.44
C TYR A 113 28.07 -24.98 7.46
N ASP A 114 27.56 -25.29 8.65
CA ASP A 114 26.19 -25.74 8.86
C ASP A 114 25.43 -24.70 9.72
N PRO A 115 24.49 -23.94 9.12
CA PRO A 115 23.71 -22.92 9.84
C PRO A 115 23.00 -23.46 11.09
N LYS A 116 22.67 -24.76 11.12
CA LYS A 116 21.91 -25.40 12.21
C LYS A 116 22.80 -25.96 13.32
N SER A 117 24.11 -25.99 13.12
CA SER A 117 25.06 -26.59 14.07
C SER A 117 25.53 -25.63 15.18
N PHE A 118 25.37 -24.32 14.99
CA PHE A 118 26.04 -23.30 15.85
C PHE A 118 25.38 -23.08 17.19
N VAL A 119 24.08 -23.33 17.30
CA VAL A 119 23.36 -23.20 18.57
C VAL A 119 23.20 -24.60 19.15
N PRO A 120 23.88 -24.91 20.27
CA PRO A 120 23.68 -26.19 20.93
C PRO A 120 22.19 -26.42 21.22
N LYS A 121 21.65 -27.56 20.79
CA LYS A 121 20.21 -27.87 20.88
C LYS A 121 19.67 -27.70 22.30
N GLN A 122 20.49 -28.02 23.31
CA GLN A 122 20.14 -27.84 24.71
C GLN A 122 19.83 -26.39 25.09
N TRP A 123 20.46 -25.40 24.43
CA TRP A 123 20.19 -23.98 24.67
C TRP A 123 18.85 -23.57 24.06
N ILE A 124 18.53 -24.06 22.85
CA ILE A 124 17.23 -23.86 22.21
C ILE A 124 16.12 -24.47 23.09
N THR A 125 16.29 -25.72 23.51
CA THR A 125 15.33 -26.40 24.40
C THR A 125 15.18 -25.67 25.74
N ALA A 126 16.26 -25.16 26.33
CA ALA A 126 16.20 -24.42 27.58
C ALA A 126 15.44 -23.09 27.44
N LEU A 127 15.58 -22.38 26.31
CA LEU A 127 14.85 -21.14 26.04
C LEU A 127 13.33 -21.36 25.90
N GLN A 128 12.91 -22.57 25.53
CA GLN A 128 11.50 -22.95 25.46
C GLN A 128 10.88 -23.23 26.85
N ASP A 129 11.68 -23.45 27.91
CA ASP A 129 11.15 -23.73 29.25
C ASP A 129 10.67 -22.45 29.95
N GLU A 130 9.35 -22.28 30.06
CA GLU A 130 8.71 -21.13 30.72
C GLU A 130 9.15 -20.92 32.18
N ARG A 131 9.61 -21.98 32.86
CA ARG A 131 10.09 -21.89 34.25
C ARG A 131 11.47 -21.25 34.36
N LEU A 132 12.17 -21.06 33.23
CA LEU A 132 13.49 -20.47 33.21
C LEU A 132 13.43 -19.00 33.61
N SER A 133 14.15 -18.65 34.69
CA SER A 133 14.30 -17.27 35.17
C SER A 133 14.77 -16.33 34.04
N TRP A 134 14.24 -15.10 34.05
CA TRP A 134 14.67 -14.00 33.18
C TRP A 134 16.21 -13.88 33.08
N ILE A 135 16.91 -13.93 34.21
CA ILE A 135 18.38 -13.76 34.26
C ILE A 135 19.07 -14.92 33.53
N ALA A 136 18.57 -16.15 33.71
CA ALA A 136 19.11 -17.32 33.04
C ALA A 136 18.83 -17.30 31.53
N ARG A 137 17.65 -16.84 31.12
CA ARG A 137 17.32 -16.58 29.71
C ARG A 137 18.30 -15.58 29.09
N LEU A 138 18.51 -14.43 29.71
CA LEU A 138 19.45 -13.40 29.23
C LEU A 138 20.88 -13.94 29.10
N SER A 139 21.31 -14.75 30.08
CA SER A 139 22.63 -15.38 30.05
C SER A 139 22.78 -16.38 28.89
N LEU A 140 21.75 -17.19 28.62
CA LEU A 140 21.75 -18.09 27.47
C LEU A 140 21.79 -17.32 26.15
N VAL A 141 20.98 -16.27 26.00
CA VAL A 141 21.01 -15.42 24.79
C VAL A 141 22.39 -14.83 24.55
N SER A 142 23.00 -14.26 25.59
CA SER A 142 24.35 -13.69 25.51
C SER A 142 25.39 -14.73 25.08
N ASN A 143 25.30 -15.96 25.61
CA ASN A 143 26.18 -17.06 25.20
C ASN A 143 25.96 -17.48 23.74
N ILE A 144 24.71 -17.50 23.27
CA ILE A 144 24.45 -17.83 21.87
C ILE A 144 24.96 -16.71 20.95
N ASP A 145 24.74 -15.44 21.29
CA ASP A 145 25.25 -14.29 20.53
C ASP A 145 26.77 -14.33 20.43
N ALA A 146 27.46 -14.64 21.53
CA ALA A 146 28.91 -14.82 21.54
C ALA A 146 29.36 -15.98 20.62
N SER A 147 28.64 -17.11 20.66
CA SER A 147 28.90 -18.25 19.76
C SER A 147 28.70 -17.86 18.30
N LEU A 148 27.63 -17.13 17.95
CA LEU A 148 27.35 -16.66 16.59
C LEU A 148 28.37 -15.64 16.08
N LEU A 149 28.89 -14.78 16.96
CA LEU A 149 29.96 -13.84 16.61
C LEU A 149 31.30 -14.55 16.39
N SER A 150 31.54 -15.65 17.12
CA SER A 150 32.75 -16.46 16.97
C SER A 150 32.70 -17.39 15.76
N ALA A 151 31.50 -17.86 15.41
CA ALA A 151 31.21 -18.56 14.19
C ALA A 151 31.33 -17.56 13.03
N ARG A 152 32.11 -17.91 12.00
CA ARG A 152 32.14 -17.14 10.76
C ARG A 152 30.75 -17.29 10.13
N HIS A 153 29.80 -16.43 10.50
CA HIS A 153 28.44 -16.42 9.94
C HIS A 153 28.40 -15.45 8.75
N PRO A 154 27.48 -15.65 7.79
CA PRO A 154 27.30 -14.70 6.70
C PRO A 154 26.86 -13.35 7.25
N VAL A 155 27.57 -12.30 6.85
CA VAL A 155 27.22 -10.93 7.23
C VAL A 155 26.11 -10.43 6.31
N TYR A 156 24.90 -10.31 6.86
CA TYR A 156 23.76 -9.71 6.15
C TYR A 156 23.77 -8.19 6.29
N THR A 157 23.47 -7.50 5.19
CA THR A 157 23.43 -6.03 5.13
C THR A 157 22.18 -5.52 4.43
N CYS A 158 21.69 -4.36 4.85
CA CYS A 158 20.57 -3.68 4.19
C CYS A 158 20.94 -3.27 2.74
N PRO A 159 20.10 -3.58 1.74
CA PRO A 159 20.34 -3.17 0.35
C PRO A 159 20.49 -1.64 0.16
N SER A 160 19.78 -0.83 0.95
CA SER A 160 19.81 0.63 0.83
C SER A 160 20.98 1.28 1.59
N CYS A 161 21.09 1.04 2.90
CA CYS A 161 22.07 1.74 3.74
C CYS A 161 23.30 0.90 4.12
N ARG A 162 23.35 -0.39 3.73
CA ARG A 162 24.44 -1.33 4.03
C ARG A 162 24.68 -1.58 5.52
N GLN A 163 23.81 -1.12 6.40
CA GLN A 163 23.86 -1.44 7.82
C GLN A 163 23.70 -2.96 8.03
N HIS A 164 24.43 -3.51 9.02
CA HIS A 164 24.35 -4.92 9.38
C HIS A 164 22.96 -5.26 9.90
N VAL A 165 22.42 -6.40 9.47
CA VAL A 165 21.13 -6.93 9.91
C VAL A 165 21.39 -8.20 10.72
N ARG A 166 21.11 -8.15 12.02
CA ARG A 166 21.45 -9.25 12.95
C ARG A 166 20.26 -10.13 13.30
N SER A 167 19.05 -9.66 13.06
CA SER A 167 17.82 -10.39 13.31
C SER A 167 16.92 -10.48 12.09
N ALA A 168 16.01 -11.46 12.14
CA ALA A 168 15.01 -11.67 11.10
C ALA A 168 14.16 -10.40 10.88
N PRO A 169 13.91 -10.01 9.62
CA PRO A 169 13.03 -8.89 9.31
C PRO A 169 11.64 -9.04 9.92
N VAL A 170 11.07 -7.92 10.40
CA VAL A 170 9.74 -7.89 11.00
C VAL A 170 8.69 -7.58 9.94
N PRO A 171 7.62 -8.38 9.80
CA PRO A 171 6.55 -8.07 8.85
C PRO A 171 5.88 -6.71 9.13
N ASN A 172 5.77 -5.85 8.12
CA ASN A 172 5.06 -4.57 8.22
C ASN A 172 3.57 -4.74 7.90
N VAL A 173 2.82 -5.25 8.87
CA VAL A 173 1.37 -5.51 8.72
C VAL A 173 0.56 -4.23 8.49
N ALA A 174 1.03 -3.08 8.99
CA ALA A 174 0.39 -1.79 8.74
C ALA A 174 0.51 -1.40 7.26
N LEU A 175 1.69 -1.54 6.67
CA LEU A 175 1.91 -1.25 5.26
C LEU A 175 1.09 -2.18 4.34
N LYS A 176 0.93 -3.45 4.72
CA LYS A 176 0.04 -4.40 4.02
C LYS A 176 -1.41 -3.91 3.95
N GLN A 177 -1.91 -3.20 4.97
CA GLN A 177 -3.26 -2.64 4.94
C GLN A 177 -3.36 -1.43 4.01
N VAL A 178 -2.32 -0.58 3.99
CA VAL A 178 -2.25 0.59 3.11
C VAL A 178 -2.19 0.16 1.63
N THR A 179 -1.34 -0.81 1.30
CA THR A 179 -1.15 -1.25 -0.10
C THR A 179 -2.36 -1.97 -0.67
N ARG A 180 -3.15 -2.68 0.13
CA ARG A 180 -4.41 -3.31 -0.29
C ARG A 180 -5.48 -2.34 -0.81
N GLY A 181 -5.48 -1.10 -0.31
CA GLY A 181 -6.46 -0.09 -0.71
C GLY A 181 -6.04 0.71 -1.95
N LEU A 182 -4.81 0.51 -2.43
CA LEU A 182 -4.29 1.24 -3.56
C LEU A 182 -4.58 0.46 -4.85
N PRO A 183 -4.95 1.16 -5.94
CA PRO A 183 -5.02 0.52 -7.24
C PRO A 183 -3.62 0.02 -7.60
N GLU A 184 -3.53 -1.23 -8.05
CA GLU A 184 -2.34 -1.73 -8.72
C GLU A 184 -2.07 -0.81 -9.93
N SER A 185 -0.82 -0.41 -10.16
CA SER A 185 -0.51 0.40 -11.35
C SER A 185 -1.01 -0.37 -12.57
N LEU A 186 -1.67 0.32 -13.52
CA LEU A 186 -2.36 -0.26 -14.68
C LEU A 186 -1.39 -0.83 -15.73
N ASP A 187 -0.25 -1.36 -15.30
CA ASP A 187 0.67 -2.08 -16.16
C ASP A 187 0.10 -3.48 -16.41
N VAL A 188 -0.42 -3.63 -17.62
CA VAL A 188 -0.96 -4.84 -18.22
C VAL A 188 0.11 -5.94 -18.21
N ASP A 189 -0.01 -6.89 -17.27
CA ASP A 189 0.30 -8.33 -17.39
C ASP A 189 0.55 -8.94 -16.00
N ASN A 190 -0.46 -8.94 -15.12
CA ASN A 190 -0.42 -9.76 -13.91
C ASN A 190 -1.43 -10.90 -14.03
N GLY A 191 -0.87 -12.11 -14.22
CA GLY A 191 -1.58 -13.37 -14.09
C GLY A 191 -2.24 -13.51 -12.71
N PRO A 192 -2.98 -14.60 -12.46
CA PRO A 192 -3.80 -14.75 -11.27
C PRO A 192 -2.98 -14.47 -9.99
N ASN A 193 -3.34 -13.37 -9.34
CA ASN A 193 -2.89 -12.96 -8.01
C ASN A 193 -3.45 -13.95 -6.98
N ASP A 194 -3.02 -15.20 -7.05
CA ASP A 194 -3.05 -16.08 -5.89
C ASP A 194 -2.07 -15.47 -4.90
N VAL A 195 -2.62 -14.74 -3.93
CA VAL A 195 -1.91 -14.25 -2.76
C VAL A 195 -1.53 -15.48 -1.94
N VAL A 196 -0.53 -16.21 -2.41
CA VAL A 196 0.19 -17.15 -1.57
C VAL A 196 0.78 -16.27 -0.48
N GLU A 197 0.32 -16.45 0.76
CA GLU A 197 1.03 -15.88 1.89
C GLU A 197 2.42 -16.50 1.85
N ASP A 198 3.39 -15.75 1.33
CA ASP A 198 4.77 -16.20 1.30
C ASP A 198 5.23 -16.39 2.75
N VAL A 199 5.18 -17.64 3.21
CA VAL A 199 5.72 -18.04 4.49
C VAL A 199 7.23 -18.11 4.32
N PHE A 200 7.90 -16.97 4.48
CA PHE A 200 9.36 -16.92 4.47
C PHE A 200 9.90 -17.64 5.71
N ASN A 201 10.65 -18.73 5.49
CA ASN A 201 11.34 -19.41 6.59
C ASN A 201 12.60 -18.66 6.99
N TRP A 202 12.43 -17.57 7.75
CA TRP A 202 13.55 -16.78 8.26
C TRP A 202 14.45 -17.57 9.21
N GLU A 203 14.02 -18.71 9.75
CA GLU A 203 14.83 -19.55 10.63
C GLU A 203 16.03 -20.18 9.92
N ASP A 204 15.95 -20.38 8.60
CA ASP A 204 17.08 -20.87 7.80
C ASP A 204 18.19 -19.83 7.66
N LEU A 205 17.84 -18.54 7.70
CA LEU A 205 18.79 -17.42 7.58
C LEU A 205 19.22 -16.87 8.94
N PHE A 206 18.30 -16.88 9.91
CA PHE A 206 18.44 -16.35 11.26
C PHE A 206 18.02 -17.43 12.27
N PRO A 207 18.93 -18.35 12.64
CA PRO A 207 18.61 -19.51 13.50
C PRO A 207 18.15 -19.12 14.91
N ILE A 208 18.33 -17.86 15.32
CA ILE A 208 17.77 -17.29 16.55
C ILE A 208 16.91 -16.10 16.15
N SER A 209 15.65 -16.38 15.81
CA SER A 209 14.71 -15.29 15.60
C SER A 209 14.32 -14.68 16.96
N VAL A 210 14.12 -13.36 17.00
CA VAL A 210 13.66 -12.62 18.19
C VAL A 210 12.36 -13.20 18.77
N ARG A 211 11.59 -13.97 17.97
CA ARG A 211 10.41 -14.72 18.41
C ARG A 211 10.75 -15.81 19.43
N GLN A 212 11.88 -16.50 19.29
CA GLN A 212 12.33 -17.50 20.27
C GLN A 212 12.80 -16.87 21.59
N LEU A 213 13.16 -15.59 21.58
CA LEU A 213 13.67 -14.92 22.76
C LEU A 213 12.56 -14.39 23.67
N GLY A 214 11.30 -14.29 23.22
CA GLY A 214 10.20 -13.76 24.03
C GLY A 214 10.39 -12.30 24.51
N LEU A 215 11.43 -11.62 24.02
CA LEU A 215 11.88 -10.30 24.51
C LEU A 215 11.07 -9.13 23.95
N VAL A 216 10.32 -9.33 22.86
CA VAL A 216 9.64 -8.24 22.14
C VAL A 216 8.52 -7.61 22.97
N TRP A 217 7.87 -8.36 23.87
CA TRP A 217 6.78 -7.80 24.67
C TRP A 217 7.27 -6.85 25.77
N TYR A 218 8.49 -7.00 26.30
CA TYR A 218 8.89 -6.24 27.50
C TYR A 218 9.65 -4.94 27.18
N VAL A 219 10.43 -4.90 26.09
CA VAL A 219 11.18 -3.69 25.72
C VAL A 219 10.27 -2.57 25.20
N ILE A 220 9.18 -2.92 24.50
CA ILE A 220 8.17 -1.93 24.05
C ILE A 220 7.38 -1.36 25.24
N VAL A 221 7.08 -2.17 26.25
CA VAL A 221 6.38 -1.72 27.47
C VAL A 221 7.28 -0.82 28.33
N LEU A 222 8.58 -1.10 28.43
CA LEU A 222 9.49 -0.30 29.25
C LEU A 222 9.94 1.02 28.59
N SER A 223 10.03 1.09 27.26
CA SER A 223 10.27 2.38 26.59
C SER A 223 9.05 3.31 26.60
N SER A 224 7.83 2.76 26.62
CA SER A 224 6.60 3.56 26.73
C SER A 224 6.37 4.10 28.15
N ALA A 225 6.93 3.46 29.18
CA ALA A 225 6.82 3.90 30.58
C ALA A 225 7.76 5.06 30.95
N ARG A 226 8.73 5.42 30.10
CA ARG A 226 9.69 6.52 30.35
C ARG A 226 9.28 7.88 29.80
N HIS A 227 8.11 7.99 29.16
CA HIS A 227 7.60 9.26 28.63
C HIS A 227 6.33 9.77 29.33
N VAL A 228 5.96 9.21 30.49
CA VAL A 228 4.80 9.65 31.29
C VAL A 228 5.15 9.89 32.78
N LEU A 229 6.38 10.30 33.07
CA LEU A 229 6.75 10.85 34.39
C LEU A 229 7.60 12.11 34.22
#